data_AF-A0A401T898-F1
#
_entry.id   AF-A0A401T898-F1
#
_cell.length_a   1.000
_cell.length_b   1.000
_cell.length_c   1.000
_cell.angle_alpha   90.00
_cell.angle_beta   90.00
_cell.angle_gamma   90.00
#
_symmetry.space_group_name_H-M   'P 1'
#
loop_
_entity.id
_entity.type
_entity.pdbx_description
1 polymer ?
#
loop_
_entity_poly.entity_id
_entity_poly.type
_entity_poly.pdbx_seq_one_letter_code
_entity_poly.pdbx_strand_id
1 'polypeptide(L)' 'MFITTGNTSLVFDDDSGNASPSSVNNMQQIVHIWKAGTFTVIYFPVEEITILWDQRTTIHLQIGPKWQ' A
#
# COMPACT_ATOMS: atom_id res chain seq x y z
N MET A 1 5.59 -2.95 -8.14
CA MET A 1 4.80 -1.72 -7.82
C MET A 1 5.58 -0.86 -6.84
N PHE A 2 5.56 0.46 -7.00
CA PHE A 2 6.18 1.40 -6.06
C PHE A 2 5.11 2.35 -5.52
N ILE A 3 5.05 2.51 -4.20
CA ILE A 3 4.06 3.34 -3.52
C ILE A 3 4.81 4.25 -2.56
N THR A 4 4.65 5.56 -2.72
CA THR A 4 5.21 6.55 -1.81
C THR A 4 4.08 7.38 -1.21
N THR A 5 4.02 7.39 0.11
CA THR A 5 3.03 8.13 0.88
C THR A 5 3.74 8.83 2.03
N GLY A 6 3.88 10.15 1.94
CA GLY A 6 4.64 10.93 2.92
C GLY A 6 6.11 10.47 2.98
N ASN A 7 6.52 9.96 4.15
CA ASN A 7 7.89 9.48 4.39
C ASN A 7 8.04 7.95 4.26
N THR A 8 6.98 7.26 3.83
CA THR A 8 7.00 5.80 3.64
C THR A 8 7.05 5.47 2.16
N SER A 9 7.93 4.53 1.80
CA SER A 9 8.06 3.98 0.46
C SER A 9 7.97 2.46 0.51
N LEU A 10 6.96 1.90 -0.15
CA LEU A 10 6.77 0.47 -0.29
C LEU A 10 7.15 0.04 -1.70
N VAL A 11 7.94 -1.02 -1.77
CA VAL A 11 8.36 -1.65 -3.01
C VAL A 11 7.78 -3.06 -3.05
N PHE A 12 7.11 -3.42 -4.14
CA PHE A 12 6.67 -4.77 -4.43
C PHE A 12 7.37 -5.23 -5.70
N ASP A 13 8.40 -6.08 -5.54
CA ASP A 13 9.28 -6.50 -6.64
C ASP A 13 8.73 -7.72 -7.41
N ASP A 14 7.67 -8.34 -6.90
CA ASP A 14 7.02 -9.49 -7.50
C ASP A 14 5.50 -9.47 -7.31
N ASP A 15 4.82 -10.43 -7.95
CA ASP A 15 3.37 -10.63 -7.88
C ASP A 15 2.95 -11.41 -6.61
N SER A 16 3.82 -11.56 -5.61
CA SER A 16 3.48 -12.32 -4.39
C SER A 16 2.57 -11.52 -3.45
N GLY A 17 2.49 -10.20 -3.63
CA GLY A 17 1.74 -9.31 -2.77
C GLY A 17 2.42 -9.00 -1.44
N ASN A 18 3.67 -9.43 -1.24
CA ASN A 18 4.48 -9.08 -0.08
C ASN A 18 5.37 -7.88 -0.39
N ALA A 19 5.55 -6.98 0.59
CA ALA A 19 6.48 -5.88 0.44
C ALA A 19 7.93 -6.40 0.44
N SER A 20 8.74 -5.86 -0.44
CA SER A 20 10.17 -6.12 -0.53
C SER A 20 10.89 -5.63 0.73
N PRO A 21 11.96 -6.31 1.18
CA PRO A 21 12.81 -5.84 2.28
C PRO A 21 13.44 -4.46 2.03
N SER A 22 13.49 -4.01 0.77
CA SER A 22 13.96 -2.67 0.38
C SER A 22 12.98 -1.54 0.73
N SER A 23 11.75 -1.88 1.14
CA SER A 23 10.74 -0.90 1.56
C SER A 23 11.21 -0.13 2.79
N VAL A 24 11.10 1.19 2.74
CA VAL A 24 11.49 2.09 3.82
C VAL A 24 10.22 2.57 4.50
N ASN A 25 10.05 2.23 5.77
CA ASN A 25 8.98 2.78 6.60
C ASN A 25 9.57 3.67 7.69
N ASN A 26 9.00 4.87 7.87
CA ASN A 26 9.28 5.69 9.04
C ASN A 26 8.65 5.03 10.27
N MET A 27 9.39 4.84 11.37
CA MET A 27 8.88 4.15 12.59
C MET A 27 7.57 4.73 13.16
N GLN A 28 7.22 5.96 12.79
CA GLN A 28 5.99 6.64 13.20
C GLN A 28 4.79 6.39 12.29
N GLN A 29 5.00 5.95 11.04
CA GLN A 29 3.93 5.78 10.06
C GLN A 29 3.43 4.33 10.07
N ILE A 30 2.21 4.14 10.57
CA ILE A 30 1.56 2.83 10.60
C ILE A 30 1.02 2.54 9.20
N VAL A 31 1.41 1.39 8.65
CA VAL A 31 0.88 0.86 7.40
C VAL A 31 0.41 -0.56 7.64
N HIS A 32 -0.80 -0.87 7.17
CA HIS A 32 -1.35 -2.22 7.22
C HIS A 32 -1.31 -2.83 5.83
N ILE A 33 -0.75 -4.03 5.71
CA ILE A 33 -0.69 -4.79 4.46
C ILE A 33 -1.25 -6.18 4.74
N TRP A 34 -2.27 -6.61 3.99
CA TRP A 34 -2.83 -7.94 4.11
C TRP A 34 -3.38 -8.45 2.78
N LYS A 35 -3.61 -9.77 2.70
CA LYS A 35 -4.24 -10.40 1.54
C LYS A 35 -5.74 -10.55 1.76
N ALA A 36 -6.52 -10.23 0.74
CA ALA A 36 -7.97 -10.42 0.67
C ALA A 36 -8.32 -11.10 -0.66
N GLY A 37 -8.33 -12.44 -0.65
CA GLY A 37 -8.48 -13.23 -1.88
C GLY A 37 -7.30 -13.00 -2.83
N THR A 38 -7.58 -12.61 -4.08
CA THR A 38 -6.57 -12.30 -5.10
C THR A 38 -5.99 -10.90 -4.98
N PHE A 39 -6.44 -10.11 -4.00
CA PHE A 39 -5.96 -8.75 -3.80
C PHE A 39 -4.98 -8.65 -2.63
N THR A 40 -3.96 -7.83 -2.79
CA THR A 40 -3.21 -7.23 -1.69
C THR A 40 -3.86 -5.89 -1.33
N VAL A 41 -4.21 -5.71 -0.06
CA VAL A 41 -4.74 -4.47 0.48
C VAL A 41 -3.65 -3.77 1.26
N ILE A 42 -3.47 -2.48 0.97
CA ILE A 42 -2.50 -1.61 1.62
C ILE A 42 -3.27 -0.41 2.15
N TYR A 43 -3.25 -0.24 3.47
CA TYR A 43 -4.00 0.81 4.14
C TYR A 43 -3.07 1.72 4.94
N PHE A 44 -3.18 3.01 4.63
CA PHE A 44 -2.53 4.11 5.30
C PHE A 44 -3.57 4.83 6.16
N PRO A 45 -3.73 4.49 7.45
CA PRO A 45 -4.77 5.04 8.32
C PRO A 45 -4.63 6.55 8.54
N VAL A 46 -3.39 7.04 8.69
CA VAL A 46 -3.14 8.49 8.87
C VAL A 46 -3.53 9.24 7.61
N GLU A 47 -3.17 8.71 6.44
CA GLU A 47 -3.47 9.29 5.14
C GLU A 47 -4.89 9.01 4.65
N GLU A 48 -5.67 8.17 5.32
CA GLU A 48 -6.98 7.70 4.86
C GLU A 48 -6.93 7.18 3.41
N ILE A 49 -5.83 6.51 3.03
CA ILE A 49 -5.64 5.94 1.69
C ILE A 49 -5.72 4.42 1.80
N THR A 50 -6.58 3.81 0.99
CA THR A 50 -6.62 2.36 0.79
C THR A 50 -6.29 2.04 -0.66
N ILE A 51 -5.35 1.13 -0.87
CA ILE A 51 -4.95 0.62 -2.18
C ILE A 51 -5.32 -0.86 -2.21
N LEU A 52 -6.06 -1.28 -3.22
CA LEU A 52 -6.28 -2.69 -3.53
C LEU A 52 -5.56 -2.99 -4.84
N TRP A 53 -4.63 -3.94 -4.81
CA TRP A 53 -3.87 -4.35 -5.98
C TRP A 53 -4.09 -5.84 -6.24
N ASP A 54 -4.42 -6.21 -7.47
CA ASP A 54 -4.66 -7.59 -7.89
C ASP A 54 -3.38 -8.44 -8.06
N GLN A 55 -2.25 -7.94 -7.56
CA GLN A 55 -0.91 -8.52 -7.74
C GLN A 55 -0.45 -8.59 -9.20
N ARG A 56 -1.14 -7.92 -10.12
CA ARG A 56 -0.80 -7.83 -11.55
C ARG A 56 -0.90 -6.38 -11.99
N THR A 57 -1.95 -6.02 -12.71
CA THR A 57 -2.07 -4.74 -13.41
C THR A 57 -3.15 -3.83 -12.84
N THR A 58 -4.06 -4.36 -12.03
CA THR A 58 -5.25 -3.62 -11.57
C THR A 58 -5.01 -3.06 -10.19
N ILE A 59 -5.11 -1.74 -10.09
CA ILE A 59 -5.00 -1.01 -8.83
C ILE A 59 -6.29 -0.21 -8.64
N HIS A 60 -6.96 -0.42 -7.52
CA HIS A 60 -8.05 0.42 -7.05
C HIS A 60 -7.53 1.31 -5.91
N LEU A 61 -7.79 2.61 -6.03
CA LEU A 61 -7.41 3.60 -5.04
C LEU A 61 -8.69 4.16 -4.41
N GLN A 62 -8.78 4.09 -3.09
CA GLN A 62 -9.79 4.76 -2.30
C GLN A 62 -9.10 5.79 -1.41
N ILE A 63 -9.57 7.03 -1.47
CA ILE A 63 -9.06 8.17 -0.70
C ILE A 63 -10.17 8.68 0.24
N GLY A 64 -9.78 9.04 1.46
CA GLY A 64 -10.70 9.57 2.46
C GLY A 64 -11.15 11.01 2.19
N PRO A 65 -12.18 11.49 2.89
CA PRO A 65 -12.79 12.81 2.68
C PRO A 65 -11.82 13.99 2.79
N LYS A 66 -10.73 13.83 3.53
CA LYS A 66 -9.72 14.89 3.69
C LYS A 66 -8.96 15.26 2.41
N TRP A 67 -9.10 14.45 1.36
CA TRP A 67 -8.51 14.68 0.04
C TRP A 67 -9.53 15.19 -0.99
N GLN A 68 -10.71 15.65 -0.56
CA GLN A 68 -11.63 16.43 -1.39
C GLN A 68 -11.04 17.80 -1.73
#